data_AF-A0A353RCZ6-F1
#
_entry.id   AF-A0A353RCZ6-F1
#
_cell.length_a   1.000
_cell.length_b   1.000
_cell.length_c   1.000
_cell.angle_alpha   90.00
_cell.angle_beta   90.00
_cell.angle_gamma   90.00
#
_symmetry.space_group_name_H-M   'P 1'
#
loop_
_entity.id
_entity.type
_entity.pdbx_description
1 polymer ?
#
loop_
_entity_poly.entity_id
_entity_poly.type
_entity_poly.pdbx_seq_one_letter_code
_entity_poly.pdbx_strand_id
1 'polypeptide(L)' 'ARAPVLPVSIYCRGLLRPFKRITIRFGELIPYEKLPFRGRSMAQMRRCASLIAGKINAMLEEGH' A
#
# COMPACT_ATOMS: atom_id res chain seq x y z
N ALA A 1 18.90 1.45 1.95
CA ALA A 1 18.20 1.75 3.22
C ALA A 1 17.38 0.53 3.63
N ARG A 2 17.47 0.06 4.88
CA ARG A 2 16.57 -0.94 5.46
C ARG A 2 15.55 -0.17 6.30
N ALA A 3 14.41 0.14 5.71
CA ALA A 3 13.38 0.94 6.35
C ALA A 3 12.07 0.16 6.33
N PRO A 4 11.25 0.28 7.38
CA PRO A 4 9.90 -0.26 7.36
C PRO A 4 9.05 0.49 6.32
N VAL A 5 8.02 -0.18 5.81
CA VAL A 5 7.10 0.37 4.79
C VAL A 5 5.72 0.51 5.40
N LEU A 6 5.14 1.70 5.30
CA LEU A 6 3.77 1.97 5.72
C LEU A 6 2.85 1.98 4.48
N PRO A 7 1.99 0.97 4.28
CA PRO A 7 1.00 0.99 3.20
C PRO A 7 -0.07 2.04 3.53
N VAL A 8 -0.41 2.86 2.53
CA VAL A 8 -1.43 3.91 2.66
C VAL A 8 -2.40 3.80 1.49
N SER A 9 -3.70 3.90 1.76
CA SER A 9 -4.72 4.01 0.71
C SER A 9 -5.34 5.41 0.73
N ILE A 10 -5.64 5.93 -0.45
CA ILE A 10 -6.34 7.21 -0.64
C ILE A 10 -7.61 6.89 -1.41
N TYR A 11 -8.75 7.08 -0.76
CA TYR A 11 -10.06 6.83 -1.32
C TYR A 11 -10.81 8.16 -1.56
N CYS A 12 -11.37 8.29 -2.76
CA CYS A 12 -12.30 9.34 -3.13
C CYS A 12 -13.41 8.72 -3.98
N ARG A 13 -14.67 8.91 -3.57
CA ARG A 13 -15.81 8.37 -4.30
C ARG A 13 -16.07 9.15 -5.59
N GLY A 14 -15.72 8.62 -6.75
CA GLY A 14 -15.88 9.28 -8.06
C GLY A 14 -14.86 10.41 -8.30
N LEU A 15 -15.12 11.30 -9.26
CA LEU A 15 -14.13 12.30 -9.72
C LEU A 15 -13.66 13.24 -8.59
N LEU A 16 -12.33 13.46 -8.50
CA LEU A 16 -11.73 14.40 -7.56
C LEU A 16 -12.17 15.84 -7.88
N ARG A 17 -12.67 16.59 -6.88
CA ARG A 17 -13.12 17.99 -7.00
C ARG A 17 -12.79 18.76 -5.71
N PRO A 18 -12.66 20.10 -5.75
CA PRO A 18 -12.51 20.92 -4.55
C PRO A 18 -13.64 20.68 -3.53
N PHE A 19 -13.33 20.79 -2.23
CA PHE A 19 -14.26 20.57 -1.10
C PHE A 19 -14.86 19.16 -0.99
N LYS A 20 -14.35 18.19 -1.76
CA LYS A 20 -14.80 16.81 -1.68
C LYS A 20 -14.07 16.05 -0.58
N ARG A 21 -14.81 15.20 0.14
CA ARG A 21 -14.26 14.32 1.16
C ARG A 21 -13.31 13.29 0.53
N ILE A 22 -12.07 13.26 1.03
CA ILE A 22 -11.05 12.26 0.73
C ILE A 22 -10.79 11.49 2.02
N THR A 23 -10.70 10.17 1.92
CA THR A 23 -10.39 9.30 3.06
C THR A 23 -8.98 8.75 2.86
N ILE A 24 -8.07 9.08 3.77
CA ILE A 24 -6.71 8.51 3.80
C ILE A 24 -6.67 7.47 4.90
N ARG A 25 -6.19 6.27 4.60
CA ARG A 25 -6.03 5.18 5.58
C ARG A 25 -4.59 4.76 5.66
N PHE A 26 -4.13 4.59 6.88
CA PHE A 26 -2.81 4.05 7.18
C PHE A 26 -2.99 2.60 7.61
N GLY A 27 -2.34 1.70 6.90
CA GLY A 27 -2.32 0.28 7.27
C GLY A 27 -1.27 -0.02 8.33
N GLU A 28 -1.10 -1.32 8.59
CA GLU A 28 -0.05 -1.80 9.49
C GLU A 28 1.34 -1.59 8.90
N LEU A 29 2.28 -1.10 9.72
CA LEU A 29 3.68 -0.97 9.36
C LEU A 29 4.27 -2.35 9.01
N ILE A 30 4.90 -2.46 7.85
CA ILE A 30 5.56 -3.69 7.39
C ILE A 30 7.06 -3.57 7.69
N PRO A 31 7.59 -4.36 8.65
CA PRO A 31 9.03 -4.41 8.91
C PRO A 31 9.80 -4.88 7.68
N TYR A 32 11.00 -4.35 7.49
CA TYR A 32 11.85 -4.67 6.34
C TYR A 32 12.13 -6.18 6.24
N GLU A 33 12.26 -6.86 7.38
CA GLU A 33 12.56 -8.29 7.51
C GLU A 33 11.43 -9.18 6.97
N LYS A 34 10.19 -8.67 6.98
CA LYS A 34 9.01 -9.38 6.47
C LYS A 34 8.82 -9.18 4.95
N LEU A 35 9.55 -8.25 4.32
CA LEU A 35 9.45 -8.04 2.88
C LEU A 35 10.23 -9.13 2.13
N PRO A 36 9.64 -9.76 1.11
CA PRO A 36 10.29 -10.82 0.32
C PRO A 36 11.30 -10.24 -0.69
N PHE A 37 12.12 -9.27 -0.26
CA PHE A 37 13.10 -8.57 -1.08
C PHE A 37 14.51 -8.81 -0.53
N ARG A 38 15.20 -9.80 -1.09
CA ARG A 38 16.58 -10.17 -0.71
C ARG A 38 17.48 -10.13 -1.94
N GLY A 39 17.74 -8.93 -2.47
CA GLY A 39 18.66 -8.71 -3.59
C GLY A 39 18.02 -8.04 -4.80
N ARG A 40 18.60 -8.23 -6.00
CA ARG A 40 18.17 -7.59 -7.26
C ARG A 40 17.23 -8.44 -8.11
N SER A 41 16.62 -9.48 -7.54
CA SER A 41 15.72 -10.37 -8.29
C SER A 41 14.41 -9.66 -8.64
N MET A 42 14.12 -9.55 -9.95
CA MET A 42 12.85 -9.00 -10.44
C MET A 42 11.64 -9.79 -9.94
N ALA A 43 11.77 -11.11 -9.80
CA ALA A 43 10.69 -11.96 -9.29
C ALA A 43 10.38 -11.64 -7.81
N GLN A 44 11.39 -11.41 -6.99
CA GLN A 44 11.24 -10.98 -5.59
C GLN A 44 10.64 -9.57 -5.49
N MET A 45 11.08 -8.66 -6.35
CA MET A 45 10.51 -7.31 -6.43
C MET A 45 9.02 -7.34 -6.78
N ARG A 46 8.63 -8.13 -7.79
CA ARG A 46 7.21 -8.31 -8.15
C ARG A 46 6.40 -8.89 -6.99
N ARG A 47 6.90 -9.92 -6.30
CA ARG A 47 6.23 -10.49 -5.12
C ARG A 47 6.06 -9.46 -3.99
N CYS A 48 7.09 -8.66 -3.73
CA CYS A 48 7.03 -7.58 -2.74
C CYS A 48 5.98 -6.52 -3.13
N ALA A 49 5.96 -6.10 -4.39
CA ALA A 49 4.97 -5.17 -4.92
C ALA A 49 3.55 -5.73 -4.80
N SER A 50 3.33 -7.01 -5.15
CA SER A 50 2.03 -7.67 -5.01
C SER A 50 1.55 -7.73 -3.56
N LEU A 51 2.45 -7.95 -2.60
CA LEU A 51 2.12 -7.97 -1.17
C LEU A 51 1.66 -6.58 -0.70
N ILE A 52 2.41 -5.53 -1.04
CA ILE A 52 2.07 -4.15 -0.66
C ILE A 52 0.76 -3.73 -1.33
N ALA A 53 0.61 -4.01 -2.63
CA ALA A 53 -0.60 -3.72 -3.38
C ALA A 53 -1.82 -4.45 -2.80
N GLY A 54 -1.68 -5.72 -2.40
CA GLY A 54 -2.75 -6.48 -1.75
C GLY A 54 -3.23 -5.82 -0.46
N LYS A 55 -2.32 -5.33 0.39
CA LYS A 55 -2.69 -4.58 1.61
C LYS A 55 -3.39 -3.26 1.28
N ILE A 56 -2.92 -2.52 0.28
CA ILE A 56 -3.56 -1.26 -0.15
C ILE A 56 -4.97 -1.53 -0.71
N ASN A 57 -5.12 -2.55 -1.55
CA ASN A 57 -6.40 -2.91 -2.16
C ASN A 57 -7.41 -3.36 -1.11
N ALA A 58 -7.01 -4.17 -0.12
CA ALA A 58 -7.88 -4.54 0.99
C ALA A 58 -8.42 -3.29 1.72
N MET A 59 -7.58 -2.29 1.96
CA MET A 59 -8.02 -1.02 2.56
C MET A 59 -8.91 -0.17 1.65
N LEU A 60 -8.84 -0.36 0.32
CA LEU A 60 -9.72 0.32 -0.64
C LEU A 60 -11.09 -0.37 -0.73
N GLU A 61 -11.13 -1.70 -0.62
CA GLU A 61 -12.34 -2.53 -0.64
C GLU A 61 -13.24 -2.28 0.58
N GLU A 62 -12.67 -1.83 1.71
CA GLU A 62 -13.43 -1.41 2.89
C GLU A 62 -14.45 -0.28 2.63
N GLY A 63 -14.37 0.41 1.48
CA GLY A 63 -15.47 1.15 0.84
C GLY A 63 -16.32 2.06 1.75
N HIS A 64 -16.09 3.37 1.71
CA HIS A 64 -16.95 4.35 2.41
C HIS A 64 -17.38 5.51 1.50
#